data_AF-A0A966S8F4-F1
#
_entry.id   AF-A0A966S8F4-F1
#
_cell.length_a   1.000
_cell.length_b   1.000
_cell.length_c   1.000
_cell.angle_alpha   90.00
_cell.angle_beta   90.00
_cell.angle_gamma   90.00
#
_symmetry.space_group_name_H-M   'P 1'
#
loop_
_entity.id
_entity.type
_entity.pdbx_description
1 polymer ?
#
loop_
_entity_poly.entity_id
_entity_poly.type
_entity_poly.pdbx_seq_one_letter_code
_entity_poly.pdbx_strand_id
1 'polypeptide(L)' 'DLAYVLSENQLARYRSGGIDLNKINAPNPPLLTVPAVFIVGKDYTITYRFFDPEHQKRINVKDILAQL' A
#
# COMPACT_ATOMS: atom_id res chain seq x y z
N ASP A 1 2.47 -1.48 -8.99
CA ASP A 1 2.92 -2.41 -7.94
C ASP A 1 2.25 -2.02 -6.64
N LEU A 2 1.87 -2.97 -5.78
CA LEU A 2 1.27 -2.72 -4.46
C LEU A 2 2.32 -2.62 -3.35
N ALA A 3 3.59 -2.72 -3.73
CA ALA A 3 4.71 -2.55 -2.83
C ALA A 3 5.41 -1.20 -3.04
N TYR A 4 5.78 -0.57 -1.94
CA TYR A 4 6.56 0.66 -1.92
C TYR A 4 7.93 0.41 -1.32
N VAL A 5 8.95 0.62 -2.13
CA VAL A 5 10.34 0.55 -1.68
C VAL A 5 10.67 1.83 -0.93
N LEU A 6 11.03 1.68 0.34
CA LEU A 6 11.47 2.80 1.14
C LEU A 6 12.88 3.24 0.74
N SER A 7 13.07 4.56 0.65
CA SER A 7 14.39 5.17 0.60
C SER A 7 15.13 5.01 1.94
N GLU A 8 16.46 5.11 1.92
CA GLU A 8 17.27 5.06 3.14
C GLU A 8 16.89 6.14 4.16
N ASN A 9 16.51 7.34 3.70
CA ASN A 9 16.04 8.40 4.59
C ASN A 9 14.76 8.00 5.34
N GLN A 10 13.85 7.26 4.70
CA GLN A 10 12.65 6.75 5.35
C GLN A 10 12.99 5.59 6.31
N LEU A 11 13.86 4.67 5.91
CA LEU A 11 14.33 3.58 6.77
C LEU A 11 15.03 4.09 8.02
N ALA A 12 15.82 5.16 7.91
CA ALA A 12 16.47 5.82 9.05
C ALA A 12 15.44 6.37 10.05
N ARG A 13 14.32 6.93 9.57
CA ARG A 13 13.24 7.42 10.47
C ARG A 13 12.61 6.28 11.26
N TYR A 14 12.27 5.16 10.61
CA TYR A 14 11.77 3.97 11.31
C TYR A 14 12.75 3.48 12.38
N ARG A 15 14.05 3.39 12.04
CA ARG A 15 15.10 2.99 12.99
C ARG A 15 15.21 3.94 14.18
N SER A 16 15.09 5.24 13.96
CA SER A 16 15.10 6.23 15.06
C SER A 16 13.91 6.06 16.03
N GLY A 17 12.79 5.49 15.55
CA GLY A 17 11.65 5.09 16.36
C GLY A 17 11.75 3.68 16.96
N GLY A 18 12.91 3.02 16.85
CA GLY A 18 13.13 1.66 17.37
C GLY A 18 12.63 0.52 16.47
N ILE A 19 12.19 0.83 15.24
CA ILE A 19 11.66 -0.15 14.28
C ILE A 19 12.71 -0.39 13.19
N ASP A 20 13.31 -1.57 13.16
CA ASP A 20 14.23 -1.99 12.10
C ASP A 20 13.51 -2.86 11.05
N LEU A 21 13.01 -2.20 10.00
CA LEU A 21 12.27 -2.87 8.92
C LEU A 21 13.13 -3.85 8.12
N ASN A 22 14.45 -3.62 8.00
CA ASN A 22 15.34 -4.56 7.32
C ASN A 22 15.44 -5.87 8.09
N LYS A 23 15.49 -5.78 9.42
CA LYS A 23 15.50 -6.96 10.30
C LYS A 23 14.15 -7.67 10.33
N ILE A 24 13.05 -6.92 10.42
CA ILE A 24 11.69 -7.47 10.55
C ILE A 24 11.27 -8.18 9.26
N ASN A 25 11.56 -7.59 8.10
CA ASN A 25 11.07 -8.11 6.83
C ASN A 25 11.96 -9.20 6.22
N ALA A 26 13.16 -9.43 6.77
CA ALA A 26 14.12 -10.39 6.24
C ALA A 26 13.48 -11.78 6.03
N PRO A 27 13.74 -12.45 4.88
CA PRO A 27 14.70 -12.09 3.83
C PRO A 27 14.14 -11.12 2.76
N ASN A 28 12.93 -10.61 2.93
CA ASN A 28 12.29 -9.72 1.96
C ASN A 28 12.78 -8.27 2.09
N PRO A 29 12.69 -7.47 1.02
CA PRO A 29 12.99 -6.05 1.10
C PRO A 29 12.06 -5.32 2.11
N PRO A 30 12.49 -4.18 2.67
CA PRO A 30 11.70 -3.38 3.60
C PRO A 30 10.61 -2.58 2.85
N LEU A 31 9.58 -3.29 2.40
CA LEU A 31 8.47 -2.74 1.64
C LEU A 31 7.34 -2.30 2.56
N LEU A 32 6.66 -1.21 2.20
CA LEU A 32 5.34 -0.87 2.75
C LEU A 32 4.25 -1.22 1.74
N THR A 33 3.06 -1.53 2.26
CA THR A 33 1.88 -1.78 1.45
C THR A 33 1.29 -0.46 0.92
N VAL A 34 1.04 -0.41 -0.38
CA VAL A 34 0.28 0.68 -1.02
C VAL A 34 -1.19 0.58 -0.59
N PRO A 35 -1.82 1.67 -0.09
CA PRO A 35 -3.25 1.72 0.10
C PRO A 35 -3.98 1.43 -1.21
N ALA A 36 -4.77 0.36 -1.22
CA ALA A 36 -5.51 -0.07 -2.38
C ALA A 36 -6.96 -0.38 -2.03
N VAL A 37 -7.85 -0.15 -2.99
CA VAL A 37 -9.27 -0.47 -2.93
C VAL A 37 -9.57 -1.44 -4.06
N PHE A 38 -10.22 -2.54 -3.73
CA PHE A 38 -10.74 -3.51 -4.68
C PHE A 38 -12.25 -3.64 -4.48
N ILE A 39 -13.00 -3.69 -5.58
CA ILE A 39 -14.39 -4.12 -5.57
C ILE A 39 -14.40 -5.54 -6.10
N VAL A 40 -14.98 -6.43 -5.29
CA VAL A 40 -15.06 -7.86 -5.60
C VAL A 40 -16.51 -8.20 -5.89
N GLY A 41 -16.76 -8.68 -7.11
CA GLY A 41 -18.06 -9.16 -7.54
C GLY A 41 -18.51 -10.39 -6.77
N LYS A 42 -19.80 -10.72 -6.85
CA LYS A 42 -20.37 -11.92 -6.21
C LYS A 42 -19.79 -13.23 -6.75
N ASP A 43 -19.22 -13.18 -7.96
CA ASP A 43 -18.50 -14.28 -8.61
C ASP A 43 -17.01 -14.32 -8.22
N TYR A 44 -16.60 -13.55 -7.21
CA TYR A 44 -15.22 -13.43 -6.72
C TYR A 44 -14.24 -12.80 -7.72
N THR A 45 -14.74 -12.16 -8.78
CA THR A 45 -13.90 -11.42 -9.72
C THR A 45 -13.64 -10.00 -9.22
N ILE A 46 -12.44 -9.46 -9.50
CA ILE A 46 -12.16 -8.05 -9.22
C ILE A 46 -12.77 -7.22 -10.35
N THR A 47 -13.80 -6.44 -10.03
CA THR A 47 -14.53 -5.59 -10.99
C THR A 47 -13.95 -4.19 -11.06
N TYR A 48 -13.28 -3.75 -10.00
CA TYR A 48 -12.62 -2.45 -9.94
C TYR A 48 -11.39 -2.51 -9.02
N ARG A 49 -10.37 -1.72 -9.36
CA ARG A 49 -9.20 -1.49 -8.51
C ARG A 49 -8.76 -0.04 -8.55
N PHE A 50 -8.38 0.47 -7.38
CA PHE A 50 -7.69 1.74 -7.22
C PHE A 50 -6.48 1.54 -6.32
N PHE A 51 -5.35 2.11 -6.69
CA PHE A 51 -4.19 2.27 -5.81
C PHE A 51 -3.42 3.51 -6.24
N ASP A 52 -2.83 4.21 -5.28
CA ASP A 52 -1.93 5.34 -5.53
C ASP A 52 -0.49 4.92 -5.23
N PRO A 53 0.37 4.69 -6.24
CA PRO A 53 1.75 4.27 -6.03
C PRO A 53 2.54 5.20 -5.10
N GLU A 54 2.19 6.48 -5.07
CA GLU A 54 2.90 7.50 -4.29
C GLU A 54 2.42 7.60 -2.83
N HIS A 55 1.37 6.88 -2.42
CA HIS A 55 0.77 6.88 -1.07
C HIS A 55 0.21 8.23 -0.61
N GLN A 56 -0.05 9.15 -1.53
CA GLN A 56 -0.49 10.50 -1.20
C GLN A 56 -2.00 10.66 -1.24
N LYS A 57 -2.70 9.80 -1.98
CA LYS A 57 -4.13 9.95 -2.28
C LYS A 57 -4.93 8.73 -1.88
N ARG A 58 -6.11 9.00 -1.34
CA ARG A 58 -7.19 8.02 -1.17
C ARG A 58 -8.28 8.34 -2.19
N ILE A 59 -8.90 7.30 -2.74
CA ILE A 59 -10.09 7.47 -3.59
C ILE A 59 -11.24 8.05 -2.74
N ASN A 60 -12.03 8.93 -3.34
CA ASN A 60 -13.22 9.47 -2.68
C ASN A 60 -14.31 8.40 -2.58
N VAL A 61 -15.05 8.37 -1.47
CA VAL A 61 -16.18 7.44 -1.28
C VAL A 61 -17.20 7.56 -2.41
N LYS A 62 -17.48 8.78 -2.88
CA LYS A 62 -18.40 9.01 -4.01
C LYS A 62 -17.93 8.29 -5.27
N ASP A 63 -16.63 8.29 -5.55
CA ASP A 63 -16.06 7.65 -6.72
C ASP A 63 -16.12 6.12 -6.57
N ILE A 64 -15.92 5.57 -5.37
CA ILE A 64 -16.13 4.14 -5.09
C ILE A 64 -17.57 3.74 -5.37
N LEU A 65 -18.54 4.50 -4.85
CA LEU A 65 -19.97 4.20 -5.02
C LEU A 65 -20.40 4.23 -6.49
N ALA A 66 -19.74 5.02 -7.34
CA ALA A 66 -19.99 5.05 -8.77
C ALA A 66 -19.45 3.82 -9.52
N GLN A 67 -18.69 2.93 -8.86
CA GLN A 67 -18.17 1.69 -9.41
C GLN A 67 -18.89 0.42 -8.89
N LEU A 68 -19.90 0.59 -8.03
CA LEU A 68 -20.78 -0.50 -7.54
C LEU A 68 -21.93 -0.75 -8.50
#